data_AF-A0A3S4EUJ9-F1
#
_entry.id   AF-A0A3S4EUJ9-F1
#
_cell.length_a   1.000
_cell.length_b   1.000
_cell.length_c   1.000
_cell.angle_alpha   90.00
_cell.angle_beta   90.00
_cell.angle_gamma   90.00
#
_symmetry.space_group_name_H-M   'P 1'
#
loop_
_entity.id
_entity.type
_entity.pdbx_description
1 polymer ?
#
loop_
_entity_poly.entity_id
_entity_poly.type
_entity_poly.pdbx_seq_one_letter_code
_entity_poly.pdbx_strand_id
1 'polypeptide(L)'
;MKTTIAALTAAMFLAACETPVATAPAPAEPERPMDEVPVQMTLANGDRHYSFKSGCVVVLEPQRAVVKSETRACELHHRDIALLYASGD
;
A
#
# COMPACT_ATOMS: atom_id res chain seq x y z
N MET A 1 39.99 -20.30 -51.16
CA MET A 1 39.12 -21.25 -51.90
C MET A 1 38.12 -21.79 -50.87
N LYS A 2 36.85 -21.38 -50.88
CA LYS A 2 35.71 -22.05 -51.58
C LYS A 2 35.54 -23.48 -50.99
N THR A 3 34.47 -23.93 -50.34
CA THR A 3 33.05 -23.49 -50.26
C THR A 3 32.28 -24.42 -49.29
N THR A 4 31.12 -23.96 -48.78
CA THR A 4 29.85 -24.71 -48.48
C THR A 4 29.88 -25.78 -47.34
N ILE A 5 28.84 -26.03 -46.52
CA ILE A 5 27.38 -26.26 -46.67
C ILE A 5 26.77 -26.04 -45.25
N ALA A 6 25.84 -25.12 -45.00
CA ALA A 6 24.38 -25.24 -45.01
C ALA A 6 23.73 -26.23 -44.01
N ALA A 7 22.59 -25.78 -43.46
CA ALA A 7 21.54 -26.50 -42.72
C ALA A 7 21.74 -26.70 -41.20
N LEU A 8 21.05 -25.85 -40.41
CA LEU A 8 20.02 -26.37 -39.49
C LEU A 8 19.05 -25.24 -39.12
N THR A 9 18.08 -25.05 -40.01
CA THR A 9 16.73 -24.59 -39.71
C THR A 9 16.09 -25.52 -38.67
N ALA A 10 15.73 -25.00 -37.49
CA ALA A 10 14.55 -25.41 -36.72
C ALA A 10 14.53 -24.70 -35.35
N ALA A 11 14.04 -23.46 -35.31
CA ALA A 11 13.40 -22.94 -34.11
C ALA A 11 12.02 -22.43 -34.55
N MET A 12 11.15 -23.40 -34.85
CA MET A 12 9.73 -23.18 -35.09
C MET A 12 9.09 -22.57 -33.83
N PHE A 13 8.39 -21.46 -34.05
CA PHE A 13 7.09 -21.15 -33.47
C PHE A 13 6.95 -21.29 -31.94
N LEU A 14 7.45 -20.29 -31.22
CA LEU A 14 6.73 -19.79 -30.04
C LEU A 14 5.51 -19.01 -30.54
N ALA A 15 4.45 -19.75 -30.90
CA ALA A 15 3.14 -19.20 -31.17
C ALA A 15 2.64 -18.49 -29.91
N ALA A 16 2.70 -17.16 -29.93
CA ALA A 16 2.08 -16.30 -28.95
C ALA A 16 0.56 -16.48 -29.03
N CYS A 17 -0.02 -17.22 -28.09
CA CYS A 17 -1.43 -17.06 -27.73
C CYS A 17 -1.53 -15.89 -26.75
N GLU A 18 -1.39 -14.66 -27.23
CA GLU A 18 -1.94 -13.52 -26.51
C GLU A 18 -3.45 -13.54 -26.74
N THR A 19 -4.17 -14.20 -25.84
CA THR A 19 -5.62 -14.06 -25.78
C THR A 19 -5.87 -12.68 -25.15
N PRO A 20 -6.50 -11.71 -25.86
CA PRO A 20 -6.89 -10.48 -25.23
C PRO A 20 -8.00 -10.83 -24.23
N VAL A 21 -7.65 -10.95 -22.96
CA VAL A 21 -8.64 -10.96 -21.88
C VAL A 21 -9.27 -9.58 -21.94
N ALA A 22 -10.51 -9.53 -22.43
CA ALA A 22 -11.35 -8.36 -22.28
C ALA A 22 -11.46 -8.11 -20.77
N THR A 23 -10.75 -7.09 -20.28
CA THR A 23 -10.84 -6.64 -18.91
C THR A 23 -12.24 -6.08 -18.73
N ALA A 24 -13.18 -6.94 -18.31
CA ALA A 24 -14.40 -6.48 -17.69
C ALA A 24 -13.99 -5.53 -16.55
N PRO A 25 -14.60 -4.36 -16.40
CA PRO A 25 -14.28 -3.46 -15.30
C PRO A 25 -14.37 -4.27 -14.01
N ALA A 26 -13.24 -4.37 -13.30
CA ALA A 26 -13.20 -5.11 -12.05
C ALA A 26 -14.30 -4.54 -11.15
N PRO A 27 -15.15 -5.38 -10.54
CA PRO A 27 -16.07 -4.90 -9.53
C PRO A 27 -15.24 -4.15 -8.48
N ALA A 28 -15.69 -2.96 -8.07
CA ALA A 28 -15.01 -2.18 -7.06
C ALA A 28 -14.81 -3.07 -5.82
N GLU A 29 -13.57 -3.48 -5.59
CA GLU A 29 -13.25 -4.31 -4.43
C GLU A 29 -13.58 -3.48 -3.17
N PRO A 30 -14.19 -4.09 -2.15
CA PRO A 30 -14.37 -3.41 -0.89
C PRO A 30 -13.00 -2.96 -0.39
N GLU A 31 -12.89 -1.67 -0.06
CA GLU A 31 -11.65 -1.06 0.40
C GLU A 31 -11.12 -1.88 1.58
N ARG A 32 -9.93 -2.46 1.42
CA ARG A 32 -9.37 -3.33 2.44
C ARG A 32 -8.99 -2.42 3.62
N PRO A 33 -9.31 -2.79 4.87
CA PRO A 33 -8.99 -1.98 6.05
C PRO A 33 -7.50 -1.61 6.16
N MET A 34 -6.60 -2.43 5.61
CA MET A 34 -5.15 -2.18 5.60
C MET A 34 -4.70 -1.01 4.72
N ASP A 35 -5.57 -0.50 3.84
CA ASP A 35 -5.26 0.64 2.97
C ASP A 35 -5.61 1.98 3.64
N GLU A 36 -5.97 1.97 4.94
CA GLU A 36 -6.32 3.18 5.69
C GLU A 36 -5.10 4.05 6.02
N VAL A 37 -5.16 5.32 5.61
CA VAL A 37 -4.12 6.32 5.82
C VAL A 37 -4.62 7.38 6.79
N PRO A 38 -3.93 7.63 7.93
CA PRO A 38 -4.33 8.67 8.85
C PRO A 38 -4.03 10.06 8.28
N VAL A 39 -4.91 11.00 8.59
CA VAL A 39 -4.62 12.43 8.45
C VAL A 39 -3.92 12.91 9.72
N GLN A 40 -2.75 13.53 9.55
CA GLN A 40 -1.96 14.08 10.66
C GLN A 40 -2.23 15.57 10.86
N MET A 41 -2.28 16.00 12.12
CA MET A 41 -2.35 17.39 12.56
C MET A 41 -1.56 17.58 13.86
N THR A 42 -0.94 18.74 14.06
CA THR A 42 -0.35 19.12 15.35
C THR A 42 -1.35 19.93 16.15
N LEU A 43 -1.60 19.52 17.40
CA LEU A 43 -2.49 20.24 18.32
C LEU A 43 -1.79 21.48 18.90
N ALA A 44 -2.56 22.39 19.50
CA ALA A 44 -2.03 23.63 20.08
C ALA A 44 -1.00 23.40 21.21
N ASN A 45 -1.07 22.25 21.87
CA ASN A 45 -0.12 21.83 22.91
C ASN A 45 1.11 21.08 22.35
N GLY A 46 1.23 20.97 21.03
CA GLY A 46 2.30 20.26 20.32
C GLY A 46 2.06 18.75 20.14
N ASP A 47 1.02 18.16 20.73
CA ASP A 47 0.73 16.74 20.55
C ASP A 47 0.42 16.44 19.08
N ARG A 48 0.77 15.24 18.62
CA ARG A 48 0.52 14.80 17.25
C ARG A 48 -0.78 14.02 17.19
N HIS A 49 -1.72 14.47 16.38
CA HIS A 49 -3.06 13.92 16.23
C HIS A 49 -3.20 13.21 14.88
N TYR A 50 -3.56 11.94 14.92
CA TYR A 50 -3.76 11.08 13.75
C TYR A 50 -5.23 10.63 13.70
N SER A 51 -5.97 11.08 12.70
CA SER A 51 -7.37 10.74 12.50
C SER A 51 -7.57 9.80 11.31
N PHE A 52 -8.33 8.74 11.54
CA PHE A 52 -8.65 7.68 10.58
C PHE A 52 -10.09 7.85 10.06
N LYS A 53 -10.37 7.35 8.85
CA LYS A 53 -11.70 7.40 8.22
C LYS A 53 -12.73 6.59 9.01
N SER A 54 -12.29 5.55 9.71
CA SER A 54 -13.07 4.75 10.66
C SER A 54 -13.61 5.55 11.85
N GLY A 55 -13.11 6.77 12.08
CA GLY A 55 -13.39 7.57 13.27
C GLY A 55 -12.46 7.26 14.45
N CYS A 56 -11.49 6.35 14.26
CA CYS A 56 -10.38 6.23 15.20
C CYS A 56 -9.56 7.52 15.21
N VAL A 57 -9.15 7.94 16.40
CA VAL A 57 -8.22 9.03 16.62
C VAL A 57 -7.16 8.55 17.59
N VAL A 58 -5.90 8.71 17.21
CA VAL A 58 -4.74 8.42 18.06
C VAL A 58 -3.98 9.72 18.31
N VAL A 59 -3.74 10.05 19.57
CA VAL A 59 -2.94 11.21 19.98
C VAL A 59 -1.62 10.74 20.56
N LEU A 60 -0.52 11.22 19.98
CA LEU A 60 0.84 10.91 20.41
C LEU A 60 1.50 12.12 21.06
N GLU A 61 2.56 11.86 21.82
CA GLU A 61 3.45 12.90 22.34
C GLU A 61 4.08 13.75 21.21
N PRO A 62 4.46 15.01 21.51
CA PRO A 62 4.99 15.93 20.50
C PRO A 62 6.26 15.42 19.80
N GLN A 63 7.19 14.86 20.57
CA GLN A 63 8.53 14.49 20.08
C GLN A 63 8.77 12.98 20.06
N ARG A 64 7.90 12.19 20.69
CA ARG A 64 8.08 10.76 20.86
C ARG A 64 6.91 10.02 20.23
N ALA A 65 7.17 8.86 19.62
CA ALA A 65 6.13 7.95 19.16
C ALA A 65 5.55 7.17 20.36
N VAL A 66 4.90 7.90 21.28
CA VAL A 66 4.26 7.36 22.48
C VAL A 66 2.80 7.80 22.46
N VAL A 67 1.90 6.82 22.58
CA VAL A 67 0.46 7.07 22.61
C VAL A 67 0.07 7.71 23.95
N LYS A 68 -0.59 8.87 23.89
CA LYS A 68 -1.20 9.53 25.05
C LYS A 68 -2.66 9.12 25.22
N SER A 69 -3.40 9.03 24.12
CA SER A 69 -4.80 8.62 24.12
C SER A 69 -5.25 8.10 22.77
N GLU A 70 -6.34 7.33 22.78
CA GLU A 70 -7.03 6.87 21.59
C GLU A 70 -8.54 6.84 21.84
N THR A 71 -9.33 6.98 20.78
CA THR A 71 -10.80 6.83 20.87
C THR A 71 -11.20 5.37 20.90
N ARG A 72 -12.42 5.07 21.37
CA ARG A 72 -12.94 3.69 21.43
C ARG A 72 -13.16 3.04 20.07
N ALA A 73 -13.19 3.83 18.99
CA ALA A 73 -13.32 3.34 17.63
C ALA A 73 -12.01 2.72 17.10
N CYS A 74 -10.91 2.86 17.84
CA CYS A 74 -9.62 2.35 17.44
C CYS A 74 -9.53 0.82 17.61
N GLU A 75 -9.39 0.14 16.48
CA GLU A 75 -8.82 -1.20 16.43
C GLU A 75 -7.30 -1.19 16.62
N LEU A 76 -6.73 -2.33 16.98
CA LEU A 76 -5.30 -2.49 17.29
C LEU A 76 -4.39 -1.96 16.16
N HIS A 77 -4.75 -2.20 14.91
CA HIS A 77 -3.93 -1.84 13.76
C HIS A 77 -3.82 -0.31 13.55
N HIS A 78 -4.82 0.49 13.93
CA HIS A 78 -4.74 1.95 13.79
C HIS A 78 -3.62 2.54 14.66
N ARG A 79 -3.41 1.98 15.86
CA ARG A 79 -2.33 2.42 16.74
C ARG A 79 -0.98 2.15 16.11
N ASP A 80 -0.79 0.95 15.56
CA ASP A 80 0.46 0.57 14.90
C ASP A 80 0.72 1.45 13.69
N ILE A 81 -0.30 1.72 12.87
CA ILE A 81 -0.20 2.65 11.73
C ILE A 81 0.20 4.05 12.21
N ALA A 82 -0.45 4.62 13.23
CA ALA A 82 -0.11 5.94 13.76
C ALA A 82 1.34 6.00 14.26
N LEU A 83 1.81 4.96 14.95
CA LEU A 83 3.19 4.87 15.44
C LEU A 83 4.21 4.77 14.30
N LEU A 84 3.88 4.06 13.21
CA LEU A 84 4.73 3.98 12.02
C LEU A 84 4.90 5.37 11.39
N TYR A 85 3.81 6.10 11.15
CA TYR A 85 3.87 7.47 10.61
C TYR A 85 4.68 8.40 11.52
N ALA A 86 4.46 8.31 12.83
CA ALA A 86 5.14 9.13 13.82
C ALA A 86 6.64 8.85 13.98
N SER A 87 7.12 7.72 13.49
CA SER A 87 8.53 7.33 13.51
C SER A 87 9.31 7.78 12.27
N GLY A 88 8.60 8.21 11.21
CA GLY A 88 9.20 8.70 9.97
C GLY A 88 9.40 10.21 9.89
N ASP A 89 8.74 10.98 10.76
CA ASP A 89 8.92 12.43 10.98
C ASP A 89 10.17 12.72 11.84
#